data_AF-A0A1H0B2Q6-F1
#
_entry.id   AF-A0A1H0B2Q6-F1
#
_cell.length_a   1.000
_cell.length_b   1.000
_cell.length_c   1.000
_cell.angle_alpha   90.00
_cell.angle_beta   90.00
_cell.angle_gamma   90.00
#
_symmetry.space_group_name_H-M   'P 1'
#
loop_
_entity.id
_entity.type
_entity.pdbx_description
1 polymer ?
#
loop_
_entity_poly.entity_id
_entity_poly.type
_entity_poly.pdbx_seq_one_letter_code
_entity_poly.pdbx_strand_id
1 'polypeptide(L)'
;MKKIRVLIAKPGLDGHDRGALVISQALRDAGMEVIYTGLRQSPAQIVRAAVQEDVDVIGLSSLSGAHNVLFPAVIKQLQEESAEDIMVIGGGVIPINDVIALEKQGIDKIFTPGTPTSLIAAYIEDAVRKKHGEESMFFTKPIGIDHIGIAVNSIEETAAFYTTHFQLEIDNVVEVPEQGVRVAFLPLASVTLELLEPMGENSPIQKFIDQRGGGLHHIAVAVSSIDERLNQMKKSGIPLIDEVPKKGAKGDPIAFIHPKAADGTLIELLEKKEEAADGYV
;
A
#
# COMPACT_ATOMS: atom_id res chain seq x y z
N MET A 1 -5.62 20.98 15.10
CA MET A 1 -5.33 19.66 15.69
C MET A 1 -4.28 19.84 16.79
N LYS A 2 -4.41 19.12 17.93
CA LYS A 2 -3.32 19.01 18.92
C LYS A 2 -2.11 18.37 18.22
N LYS A 3 -0.88 18.71 18.62
CA LYS A 3 0.30 18.03 18.08
C LYS A 3 0.26 16.56 18.47
N ILE A 4 0.52 15.68 17.51
CA ILE A 4 0.62 14.24 17.75
C ILE A 4 1.85 13.99 18.63
N ARG A 5 1.66 13.28 19.74
CA ARG A 5 2.69 12.89 20.71
C ARG A 5 3.04 11.42 20.50
N VAL A 6 4.31 11.15 20.21
CA VAL A 6 4.81 9.80 19.93
C VAL A 6 5.89 9.44 20.94
N LEU A 7 5.68 8.36 21.68
CA LEU A 7 6.70 7.75 22.54
C LEU A 7 7.45 6.68 21.76
N ILE A 8 8.75 6.85 21.56
CA ILE A 8 9.63 5.83 20.98
C ILE A 8 10.34 5.08 22.10
N ALA A 9 10.18 3.76 22.10
CA ALA A 9 10.74 2.89 23.11
C ALA A 9 11.46 1.69 22.53
N LYS A 10 12.39 1.18 23.34
CA LYS A 10 13.18 0.00 23.01
C LYS A 10 13.13 -1.01 24.16
N PRO A 11 12.24 -2.01 24.06
CA PRO A 11 11.99 -2.91 25.17
C PRO A 11 13.11 -3.92 25.39
N GLY A 12 13.25 -4.39 26.63
CA GLY A 12 14.10 -5.53 26.99
C GLY A 12 15.59 -5.20 27.11
N LEU A 13 16.47 -6.02 26.52
CA LEU A 13 17.93 -5.84 26.61
C LEU A 13 18.57 -5.35 25.31
N ASP A 14 17.75 -4.97 24.33
CA ASP A 14 18.23 -4.57 23.01
C ASP A 14 18.97 -3.22 23.05
N GLY A 15 20.26 -3.23 22.71
CA GLY A 15 21.13 -2.06 22.72
C GLY A 15 21.17 -1.26 21.42
N HIS A 16 20.45 -1.68 20.37
CA HIS A 16 20.55 -1.05 19.04
C HIS A 16 19.61 0.14 18.84
N ASP A 17 20.01 1.34 19.24
CA ASP A 17 19.16 2.55 19.21
C ASP A 17 19.10 3.27 17.86
N ARG A 18 20.06 3.06 16.94
CA ARG A 18 20.17 3.85 15.69
C ARG A 18 18.85 3.95 14.92
N GLY A 19 18.12 2.84 14.76
CA GLY A 19 16.82 2.86 14.09
C GLY A 19 15.79 3.72 14.83
N ALA A 20 15.69 3.56 16.15
CA ALA A 20 14.79 4.34 16.98
C ALA A 20 15.12 5.85 16.94
N LEU A 21 16.41 6.22 16.93
CA LEU A 21 16.85 7.62 16.84
C LEU A 21 16.55 8.23 15.47
N VAL A 22 16.76 7.49 14.38
CA VAL A 22 16.43 7.96 13.02
C VAL A 22 14.93 8.20 12.88
N ILE A 23 14.10 7.26 13.35
CA ILE A 23 12.64 7.44 13.34
C ILE A 23 12.24 8.61 14.24
N SER A 24 12.83 8.73 15.43
CA SER A 24 12.54 9.85 16.34
C SER A 24 12.82 11.21 15.70
N GLN A 25 13.94 11.34 14.98
CA GLN A 25 14.25 12.57 14.26
C GLN A 25 13.27 12.82 13.11
N ALA A 26 12.98 11.80 12.30
CA ALA A 26 12.08 11.96 11.16
C ALA A 26 10.65 12.35 11.57
N LEU A 27 10.15 11.80 12.68
CA LEU A 27 8.83 12.18 13.21
C LEU A 27 8.82 13.62 13.76
N ARG A 28 9.92 14.09 14.36
CA ARG A 28 10.07 15.51 14.75
C ARG A 28 10.10 16.43 13.54
N ASP A 29 10.82 16.03 12.48
CA ASP A 29 10.88 16.78 11.22
C ASP A 29 9.48 16.86 10.55
N ALA A 30 8.64 15.85 10.76
CA ALA A 30 7.23 15.83 10.35
C ALA A 30 6.30 16.64 11.28
N GLY A 31 6.83 17.31 12.31
CA GLY A 31 6.07 18.20 13.21
C GLY A 31 5.46 17.55 14.44
N MET A 32 5.74 16.26 14.70
CA MET A 32 5.26 15.53 15.88
C MET A 32 6.12 15.83 17.11
N GLU A 33 5.52 15.73 18.30
CA GLU A 33 6.25 15.77 19.57
C GLU A 33 6.73 14.35 19.90
N VAL A 34 8.04 14.16 20.03
CA VAL A 34 8.63 12.81 20.19
C VAL A 34 9.38 12.67 21.50
N ILE A 35 8.91 11.72 22.33
CA ILE A 35 9.50 11.31 23.60
C ILE A 35 10.31 10.03 23.35
N TYR A 36 11.63 10.07 23.52
CA TYR A 36 12.47 8.88 23.45
C TYR A 36 12.79 8.37 24.85
N THR A 37 12.36 7.15 25.18
CA THR A 37 12.53 6.56 26.53
C THR A 37 13.93 6.02 26.80
N GLY A 38 14.82 6.02 25.80
CA GLY A 38 16.13 5.41 25.90
C GLY A 38 16.11 3.89 25.69
N LEU A 39 17.21 3.26 26.08
CA LEU A 39 17.41 1.83 25.96
C LEU A 39 16.84 1.07 27.16
N ARG A 40 16.59 -0.23 26.94
CA ARG A 40 16.34 -1.23 27.98
C ARG A 40 15.16 -0.95 28.90
N GLN A 41 14.04 -0.56 28.32
CA GLN A 41 12.81 -0.33 29.08
C GLN A 41 12.01 -1.63 29.23
N SER A 42 11.40 -1.87 30.38
CA SER A 42 10.39 -2.93 30.53
C SER A 42 9.06 -2.50 29.92
N PRO A 43 8.19 -3.44 29.48
CA PRO A 43 6.85 -3.10 29.00
C PRO A 43 6.05 -2.21 29.96
N ALA A 44 6.10 -2.49 31.26
CA ALA A 44 5.42 -1.68 32.28
C ALA A 44 5.98 -0.25 32.38
N GLN A 45 7.30 -0.06 32.24
CA GLN A 45 7.89 1.29 32.21
C GLN A 45 7.46 2.06 30.96
N ILE A 46 7.40 1.39 29.81
CA ILE A 46 6.97 2.00 28.54
C ILE A 46 5.52 2.49 28.66
N VAL A 47 4.61 1.62 29.11
CA VAL A 47 3.19 1.96 29.27
C VAL A 47 2.99 3.09 30.29
N ARG A 48 3.66 3.01 31.45
CA ARG A 48 3.58 4.07 32.44
C ARG A 48 4.03 5.42 31.89
N ALA A 49 5.16 5.46 31.17
CA ALA A 49 5.65 6.68 30.54
C ALA A 49 4.66 7.20 29.48
N ALA A 50 4.08 6.30 28.67
CA ALA A 50 3.11 6.67 27.65
C ALA A 50 1.85 7.32 28.24
N VAL A 51 1.30 6.74 29.30
CA VAL A 51 0.13 7.27 30.01
C VAL A 51 0.46 8.61 30.69
N GLN A 52 1.61 8.70 31.37
CA GLN A 52 2.03 9.94 32.04
C GLN A 52 2.27 11.09 31.05
N GLU A 53 2.81 10.77 29.89
CA GLU A 53 3.09 11.73 28.83
C GLU A 53 1.87 11.95 27.91
N ASP A 54 0.70 11.34 28.14
CA ASP A 54 -0.51 11.54 27.34
C ASP A 54 -0.23 11.43 25.82
N VAL A 55 0.39 10.31 25.43
CA VAL A 55 0.84 10.09 24.04
C VAL A 55 -0.24 9.44 23.19
N ASP A 56 -0.29 9.81 21.92
CA ASP A 56 -1.22 9.21 20.96
C ASP A 56 -0.70 7.86 20.45
N VAL A 57 0.64 7.70 20.40
CA VAL A 57 1.31 6.55 19.79
C VAL A 57 2.53 6.09 20.60
N ILE A 58 2.70 4.78 20.77
CA ILE A 58 3.93 4.11 21.20
C ILE A 58 4.58 3.44 19.98
N GLY A 59 5.80 3.82 19.65
CA GLY A 59 6.65 3.13 18.68
C GLY A 59 7.67 2.23 19.35
N LEU A 60 7.56 0.92 19.14
CA LEU A 60 8.46 -0.09 19.69
C LEU A 60 9.53 -0.49 18.67
N SER A 61 10.81 -0.43 19.07
CA SER A 61 11.93 -0.88 18.24
C SER A 61 12.53 -2.20 18.73
N SER A 62 12.72 -3.19 17.84
CA SER A 62 13.36 -4.47 18.16
C SER A 62 14.35 -4.92 17.09
N LEU A 63 15.57 -5.27 17.51
CA LEU A 63 16.61 -5.93 16.71
C LEU A 63 17.16 -7.19 17.42
N SER A 64 16.66 -7.51 18.61
CA SER A 64 17.10 -8.65 19.42
C SER A 64 16.31 -9.94 19.17
N GLY A 65 15.28 -9.91 18.31
CA GLY A 65 14.38 -11.04 18.08
C GLY A 65 13.33 -11.26 19.19
N ALA A 66 13.30 -10.41 20.21
CA ALA A 66 12.38 -10.54 21.34
C ALA A 66 10.99 -9.91 21.10
N HIS A 67 10.69 -9.46 19.88
CA HIS A 67 9.43 -8.77 19.51
C HIS A 67 8.19 -9.63 19.81
N ASN A 68 8.25 -10.94 19.57
CA ASN A 68 7.14 -11.87 19.83
C ASN A 68 6.75 -11.99 21.32
N VAL A 69 7.59 -11.52 22.23
CA VAL A 69 7.32 -11.54 23.68
C VAL A 69 7.08 -10.12 24.19
N LEU A 70 7.94 -9.18 23.80
CA LEU A 70 7.95 -7.84 24.37
C LEU A 70 6.85 -6.94 23.81
N PHE A 71 6.50 -7.06 22.53
CA PHE A 71 5.44 -6.23 21.95
C PHE A 71 4.06 -6.63 22.49
N PRO A 72 3.68 -7.93 22.56
CA PRO A 72 2.42 -8.34 23.16
C PRO A 72 2.34 -8.01 24.66
N ALA A 73 3.48 -8.03 25.36
CA ALA A 73 3.53 -7.60 26.75
C ALA A 73 3.19 -6.11 26.92
N VAL A 74 3.55 -5.24 25.97
CA VAL A 74 3.14 -3.82 25.99
C VAL A 74 1.64 -3.70 25.77
N ILE A 75 1.07 -4.42 24.80
CA ILE A 75 -0.39 -4.44 24.56
C ILE A 75 -1.15 -4.89 25.82
N LYS A 76 -0.70 -5.98 26.44
CA LYS A 76 -1.32 -6.47 27.68
C LYS A 76 -1.26 -5.44 28.81
N GLN A 77 -0.14 -4.74 28.95
CA GLN A 77 0.01 -3.69 29.97
C GLN A 77 -0.90 -2.49 29.71
N LEU A 78 -1.10 -2.09 28.45
CA LEU A 78 -2.08 -1.04 28.10
C LEU A 78 -3.50 -1.44 28.51
N GLN A 79 -3.89 -2.70 28.30
CA GLN A 79 -5.19 -3.22 28.75
C GLN A 79 -5.32 -3.21 30.28
N GLU A 80 -4.27 -3.63 30.99
CA GLU A 80 -4.24 -3.64 32.46
C GLU A 80 -4.38 -2.21 33.04
N GLU A 81 -3.91 -1.18 32.33
CA GLU A 81 -3.99 0.24 32.72
C GLU A 81 -5.19 0.98 32.08
N SER A 82 -6.07 0.30 31.33
CA SER A 82 -7.22 0.90 30.62
C SER A 82 -6.82 2.04 29.65
N ALA A 83 -5.71 1.86 28.92
CA ALA A 83 -5.11 2.82 28.00
C ALA A 83 -5.02 2.28 26.55
N GLU A 84 -6.00 1.48 26.13
CA GLU A 84 -6.08 0.90 24.78
C GLU A 84 -6.36 1.95 23.68
N ASP A 85 -6.64 3.19 24.08
CA ASP A 85 -6.71 4.34 23.20
C ASP A 85 -5.33 4.82 22.71
N ILE A 86 -4.23 4.32 23.28
CA ILE A 86 -2.87 4.59 22.76
C ILE A 86 -2.53 3.58 21.65
N MET A 87 -2.21 4.07 20.46
CA MET A 87 -1.80 3.24 19.32
C MET A 87 -0.41 2.63 19.57
N VAL A 88 -0.17 1.40 19.11
CA VAL A 88 1.14 0.76 19.20
C VAL A 88 1.63 0.33 17.82
N ILE A 89 2.70 0.97 17.37
CA ILE A 89 3.42 0.57 16.16
C ILE A 89 4.75 -0.10 16.52
N GLY A 90 5.24 -0.95 15.64
CA GLY A 90 6.51 -1.66 15.79
C GLY A 90 7.48 -1.39 14.64
N GLY A 91 8.77 -1.59 14.90
CA GLY A 91 9.78 -1.59 13.86
C GLY A 91 11.02 -2.38 14.23
N GLY A 92 11.74 -2.85 13.21
CA GLY A 92 12.86 -3.77 13.42
C GLY A 92 13.10 -4.73 12.28
N VAL A 93 14.13 -5.57 12.42
CA VAL A 93 14.32 -6.75 11.55
C VAL A 93 13.39 -7.85 12.06
N ILE A 94 12.12 -7.79 11.64
CA ILE A 94 11.06 -8.69 12.09
C ILE A 94 10.61 -9.55 10.90
N PRO A 95 10.65 -10.89 11.01
CA PRO A 95 10.15 -11.80 9.97
C PRO A 95 8.67 -11.57 9.62
N ILE A 96 8.28 -11.77 8.36
CA ILE A 96 6.90 -11.52 7.90
C ILE A 96 5.84 -12.31 8.67
N ASN A 97 6.12 -13.56 9.05
CA ASN A 97 5.20 -14.38 9.83
C ASN A 97 4.99 -13.80 11.24
N ASP A 98 6.04 -13.22 11.83
CA ASP A 98 5.96 -12.56 13.13
C ASP A 98 5.20 -11.24 13.01
N VAL A 99 5.39 -10.48 11.91
CA VAL A 99 4.59 -9.27 11.63
C VAL A 99 3.10 -9.59 11.64
N ILE A 100 2.69 -10.61 10.89
CA ILE A 100 1.28 -11.05 10.81
C ILE A 100 0.76 -11.46 12.19
N ALA A 101 1.55 -12.20 12.97
CA ALA A 101 1.15 -12.64 14.30
C ALA A 101 1.00 -11.48 15.29
N LEU A 102 1.93 -10.52 15.25
CA LEU A 102 1.94 -9.35 16.11
C LEU A 102 0.80 -8.37 15.78
N GLU A 103 0.52 -8.14 14.50
CA GLU A 103 -0.61 -7.28 14.11
C GLU A 103 -1.96 -7.88 14.57
N LYS A 104 -2.10 -9.23 14.52
CA LYS A 104 -3.28 -9.92 15.10
C LYS A 104 -3.37 -9.83 16.63
N GLN A 105 -2.26 -9.53 17.30
CA GLN A 105 -2.19 -9.39 18.75
C GLN A 105 -2.38 -7.94 19.23
N GLY A 106 -2.71 -7.02 18.33
CA GLY A 106 -3.06 -5.63 18.67
C GLY A 106 -1.97 -4.60 18.37
N ILE A 107 -0.87 -4.99 17.70
CA ILE A 107 0.06 -4.00 17.13
C ILE A 107 -0.57 -3.41 15.87
N ASP A 108 -0.76 -2.10 15.81
CA ASP A 108 -1.46 -1.44 14.69
C ASP A 108 -0.71 -1.56 13.36
N LYS A 109 0.63 -1.45 13.41
CA LYS A 109 1.48 -1.59 12.23
C LYS A 109 2.92 -1.93 12.57
N ILE A 110 3.56 -2.76 11.75
CA ILE A 110 5.01 -2.97 11.81
C ILE A 110 5.71 -2.45 10.55
N PHE A 111 6.77 -1.68 10.77
CA PHE A 111 7.64 -1.14 9.72
C PHE A 111 9.01 -1.81 9.74
N THR A 112 9.38 -2.46 8.63
CA THR A 112 10.65 -3.18 8.47
C THR A 112 11.68 -2.32 7.69
N PRO A 113 12.97 -2.73 7.64
CA PRO A 113 13.99 -1.97 6.94
C PRO A 113 13.62 -1.72 5.48
N GLY A 114 13.92 -0.51 4.98
CA GLY A 114 13.54 -0.06 3.64
C GLY A 114 12.25 0.77 3.61
N THR A 115 11.44 0.75 4.68
CA THR A 115 10.28 1.64 4.80
C THR A 115 10.74 3.11 4.81
N PRO A 116 10.24 3.97 3.90
CA PRO A 116 10.54 5.40 3.93
C PRO A 116 10.05 6.03 5.24
N THR A 117 10.87 6.88 5.87
CA THR A 117 10.48 7.55 7.13
C THR A 117 9.31 8.51 6.95
N SER A 118 9.17 9.12 5.78
CA SER A 118 8.01 9.94 5.40
C SER A 118 6.70 9.12 5.39
N LEU A 119 6.76 7.85 4.98
CA LEU A 119 5.60 6.95 4.99
C LEU A 119 5.16 6.64 6.43
N ILE A 120 6.12 6.41 7.33
CA ILE A 120 5.84 6.14 8.75
C ILE A 120 5.16 7.35 9.40
N ALA A 121 5.67 8.55 9.16
CA ALA A 121 5.08 9.79 9.66
C ALA A 121 3.65 9.99 9.13
N ALA A 122 3.45 9.82 7.82
CA ALA A 122 2.14 10.00 7.21
C ALA A 122 1.13 8.95 7.66
N TYR A 123 1.55 7.70 7.88
CA TYR A 123 0.71 6.65 8.47
C TYR A 123 0.24 7.03 9.88
N ILE A 124 1.16 7.48 10.73
CA ILE A 124 0.83 7.91 12.10
C ILE A 124 -0.17 9.06 12.08
N GLU A 125 0.05 10.06 11.24
CA GLU A 125 -0.86 11.22 11.12
C GLU A 125 -2.28 10.77 10.75
N ASP A 126 -2.41 9.94 9.71
CA ASP A 126 -3.72 9.44 9.27
C ASP A 126 -4.41 8.57 10.32
N ALA A 127 -3.66 7.66 10.94
CA ALA A 127 -4.24 6.72 11.89
C ALA A 127 -4.73 7.42 13.16
N VAL A 128 -4.02 8.45 13.64
CA VAL A 128 -4.45 9.29 14.77
C VAL A 128 -5.67 10.13 14.38
N ARG A 129 -5.69 10.74 13.19
CA ARG A 129 -6.84 11.49 12.65
C ARG A 129 -8.11 10.65 12.58
N LYS A 130 -8.01 9.43 12.02
CA LYS A 130 -9.11 8.45 11.99
C LYS A 130 -9.67 8.16 13.38
N LYS A 131 -8.80 7.99 14.38
CA LYS A 131 -9.20 7.73 15.76
C LYS A 131 -9.98 8.91 16.37
N HIS A 132 -9.71 10.13 15.90
CA HIS A 132 -10.46 11.34 16.26
C HIS A 132 -11.70 11.60 15.37
N GLY A 133 -12.05 10.67 14.48
CA GLY A 133 -13.22 10.78 13.60
C GLY A 133 -13.02 11.71 12.41
N GLU A 134 -11.77 12.07 12.07
CA GLU A 134 -11.46 12.80 10.84
C GLU A 134 -11.39 11.83 9.64
N GLU A 135 -11.66 12.33 8.44
CA GLU A 135 -11.50 11.56 7.21
C GLU A 135 -10.03 11.19 6.98
N SER A 136 -9.85 9.98 6.43
CA SER A 136 -8.53 9.48 6.08
C SER A 136 -7.88 10.30 4.99
N MET A 137 -6.58 10.54 5.12
CA MET A 137 -5.72 11.03 4.05
C MET A 137 -4.79 9.94 3.49
N PHE A 138 -5.02 8.66 3.83
CA PHE A 138 -4.09 7.55 3.56
C PHE A 138 -4.81 6.25 3.20
N PHE A 139 -4.39 5.63 2.09
CA PHE A 139 -4.81 4.31 1.60
C PHE A 139 -6.19 3.82 2.05
N THR A 140 -7.23 4.18 1.30
CA THR A 140 -8.34 3.25 1.13
C THR A 140 -7.82 2.03 0.37
N LYS A 141 -8.20 0.83 0.81
CA LYS A 141 -7.93 -0.40 0.07
C LYS A 141 -8.48 -0.21 -1.36
N PRO A 142 -7.74 -0.60 -2.42
CA PRO A 142 -8.31 -0.64 -3.76
C PRO A 142 -9.64 -1.42 -3.77
N ILE A 143 -10.59 -0.95 -4.56
CA ILE A 143 -11.94 -1.54 -4.66
C ILE A 143 -11.84 -2.99 -5.14
N GLY A 144 -10.95 -3.25 -6.10
CA GLY A 144 -10.69 -4.58 -6.63
C GLY A 144 -9.70 -4.54 -7.79
N ILE A 145 -9.56 -5.68 -8.45
CA ILE A 145 -8.93 -5.75 -9.77
C ILE A 145 -9.98 -5.32 -10.79
N ASP A 146 -9.64 -4.37 -11.66
CA ASP A 146 -10.52 -3.96 -12.75
C ASP A 146 -10.31 -4.85 -13.98
N HIS A 147 -9.07 -4.92 -14.44
CA HIS A 147 -8.70 -5.69 -15.62
C HIS A 147 -7.28 -6.24 -15.57
N ILE A 148 -7.03 -7.22 -16.42
CA ILE A 148 -5.71 -7.80 -16.67
C ILE A 148 -5.41 -7.60 -18.16
N GLY A 149 -4.39 -6.79 -18.44
CA GLY A 149 -3.90 -6.57 -19.80
C GLY A 149 -3.00 -7.71 -20.25
N ILE A 150 -3.28 -8.26 -21.43
CA ILE A 150 -2.55 -9.37 -22.05
C ILE A 150 -2.08 -8.91 -23.44
N ALA A 151 -0.78 -8.75 -23.61
CA ALA A 151 -0.17 -8.41 -24.90
C ALA A 151 -0.26 -9.59 -25.87
N VAL A 152 -0.82 -9.35 -27.05
CA VAL A 152 -1.03 -10.37 -28.09
C VAL A 152 -0.57 -9.85 -29.44
N ASN A 153 -0.13 -10.76 -30.33
CA ASN A 153 0.22 -10.40 -31.70
C ASN A 153 -1.04 -10.13 -32.56
N SER A 154 -2.12 -10.86 -32.28
CA SER A 154 -3.42 -10.69 -32.92
C SER A 154 -4.54 -11.01 -31.93
N ILE A 155 -5.45 -10.05 -31.78
CA ILE A 155 -6.72 -10.22 -31.06
C ILE A 155 -7.55 -11.30 -31.75
N GLU A 156 -7.67 -11.30 -33.07
CA GLU A 156 -8.49 -12.26 -33.80
C GLU A 156 -8.04 -13.71 -33.54
N GLU A 157 -6.74 -13.97 -33.62
CA GLU A 157 -6.20 -15.31 -33.36
C GLU A 157 -6.31 -15.70 -31.89
N THR A 158 -5.98 -14.78 -30.98
CA THR A 158 -5.93 -15.08 -29.54
C THR A 158 -7.31 -15.18 -28.93
N ALA A 159 -8.25 -14.32 -29.33
CA ALA A 159 -9.61 -14.32 -28.81
C ALA A 159 -10.33 -15.63 -29.12
N ALA A 160 -10.03 -16.29 -30.25
CA ALA A 160 -10.60 -17.59 -30.59
C ALA A 160 -10.36 -18.65 -29.50
N PHE A 161 -9.20 -18.63 -28.82
CA PHE A 161 -8.92 -19.52 -27.70
C PHE A 161 -9.86 -19.25 -26.51
N TYR A 162 -10.01 -17.98 -26.13
CA TYR A 162 -10.87 -17.58 -25.01
C TYR A 162 -12.36 -17.83 -25.29
N THR A 163 -12.83 -17.49 -26.48
CA THR A 163 -14.24 -17.67 -26.87
C THR A 163 -14.58 -19.15 -27.06
N THR A 164 -13.67 -19.96 -27.61
CA THR A 164 -13.95 -21.39 -27.89
C THR A 164 -13.85 -22.26 -26.65
N HIS A 165 -12.78 -22.10 -25.86
CA HIS A 165 -12.49 -23.03 -24.77
C HIS A 165 -13.01 -22.56 -23.41
N PHE A 166 -13.09 -21.25 -23.20
CA PHE A 166 -13.61 -20.66 -21.96
C PHE A 166 -15.01 -20.07 -22.13
N GLN A 167 -15.53 -20.03 -23.37
CA GLN A 167 -16.87 -19.51 -23.68
C GLN A 167 -17.06 -18.06 -23.21
N LEU A 168 -15.96 -17.29 -23.21
CA LEU A 168 -16.04 -15.86 -22.96
C LEU A 168 -16.60 -15.14 -24.17
N GLU A 169 -17.30 -14.04 -23.94
CA GLU A 169 -17.79 -13.16 -24.98
C GLU A 169 -16.84 -11.97 -25.13
N ILE A 170 -16.65 -11.52 -26.38
CA ILE A 170 -15.98 -10.24 -26.65
C ILE A 170 -17.07 -9.18 -26.59
N ASP A 171 -16.97 -8.27 -25.63
CA ASP A 171 -17.94 -7.17 -25.46
C ASP A 171 -17.79 -6.17 -26.61
N ASN A 172 -16.57 -5.65 -26.80
CA ASN A 172 -16.23 -4.74 -27.87
C ASN A 172 -14.72 -4.73 -28.15
N VAL A 173 -14.35 -4.09 -29.26
CA VAL A 173 -12.95 -3.82 -29.64
C VAL A 173 -12.80 -2.33 -29.92
N VAL A 174 -11.81 -1.69 -29.29
CA VAL A 174 -11.57 -0.24 -29.39
C VAL A 174 -10.13 0.00 -29.82
N GLU A 175 -9.94 0.93 -30.76
CA GLU A 175 -8.62 1.44 -31.10
C GLU A 175 -8.30 2.67 -30.24
N VAL A 176 -7.08 2.70 -29.70
CA VAL A 176 -6.56 3.84 -28.93
C VAL A 176 -5.28 4.35 -29.63
N PRO A 177 -5.41 5.12 -30.73
CA PRO A 177 -4.27 5.51 -31.55
C PRO A 177 -3.18 6.28 -30.79
N GLU A 178 -3.57 7.11 -29.81
CA GLU A 178 -2.64 7.88 -28.97
C GLU A 178 -1.71 6.97 -28.14
N GLN A 179 -2.15 5.75 -27.83
CA GLN A 179 -1.38 4.75 -27.11
C GLN A 179 -0.82 3.66 -28.05
N GLY A 180 -1.16 3.70 -29.35
CA GLY A 180 -0.72 2.72 -30.34
C GLY A 180 -1.18 1.30 -30.03
N VAL A 181 -2.42 1.13 -29.56
CA VAL A 181 -2.96 -0.18 -29.17
C VAL A 181 -4.42 -0.33 -29.57
N ARG A 182 -4.79 -1.53 -29.99
CA ARG A 182 -6.17 -1.99 -30.15
C ARG A 182 -6.48 -2.94 -29.00
N VAL A 183 -7.63 -2.78 -28.38
CA VAL A 183 -8.01 -3.48 -27.15
C VAL A 183 -9.32 -4.22 -27.36
N ALA A 184 -9.32 -5.53 -27.12
CA ALA A 184 -10.55 -6.32 -27.02
C ALA A 184 -10.86 -6.64 -25.56
N PHE A 185 -12.11 -6.39 -25.17
CA PHE A 185 -12.57 -6.57 -23.79
C PHE A 185 -13.36 -7.88 -23.66
N LEU A 186 -12.92 -8.76 -22.76
CA LEU A 186 -13.58 -10.02 -22.44
C LEU A 186 -13.96 -10.02 -20.95
N PRO A 187 -15.20 -9.60 -20.60
CA PRO A 187 -15.66 -9.57 -19.22
C PRO A 187 -15.68 -10.97 -18.57
N LEU A 188 -15.25 -11.06 -17.31
CA LEU A 188 -15.24 -12.28 -16.50
C LEU A 188 -15.56 -11.97 -15.03
N ALA A 189 -16.84 -12.12 -14.66
CA ALA A 189 -17.35 -11.73 -13.35
C ALA A 189 -16.97 -10.28 -13.00
N SER A 190 -16.17 -10.06 -11.96
CA SER A 190 -15.76 -8.72 -11.52
C SER A 190 -14.48 -8.19 -12.19
N VAL A 191 -13.88 -8.94 -13.13
CA VAL A 191 -12.62 -8.59 -13.79
C VAL A 191 -12.81 -8.64 -15.31
N THR A 192 -12.14 -7.76 -16.06
CA THR A 192 -12.07 -7.85 -17.53
C THR A 192 -10.72 -8.39 -17.98
N LEU A 193 -10.67 -9.32 -18.93
CA LEU A 193 -9.44 -9.62 -19.66
C LEU A 193 -9.35 -8.67 -20.86
N GLU A 194 -8.24 -7.97 -20.97
CA GLU A 194 -7.99 -7.03 -22.07
C GLU A 194 -6.90 -7.56 -22.96
N LEU A 195 -7.26 -7.96 -24.19
CA LEU A 195 -6.27 -8.36 -25.20
C LEU A 195 -5.74 -7.12 -25.89
N LEU A 196 -4.44 -6.88 -25.78
CA LEU A 196 -3.74 -5.70 -26.25
C LEU A 196 -2.96 -6.05 -27.51
N GLU A 197 -3.45 -5.62 -28.67
CA GLU A 197 -2.77 -5.77 -29.97
C GLU A 197 -2.04 -4.47 -30.32
N PRO A 198 -0.74 -4.50 -30.67
CA PRO A 198 0.00 -3.30 -31.01
C PRO A 198 -0.47 -2.70 -32.35
N MET A 199 -0.67 -1.38 -32.37
CA MET A 199 -0.88 -0.62 -33.60
C MET A 199 0.44 0.02 -34.06
N GLY A 200 1.19 -0.71 -34.88
CA GLY A 200 2.45 -0.27 -35.49
C GLY A 200 3.69 -0.47 -34.61
N GLU A 201 4.87 -0.33 -35.23
CA GLU A 201 6.16 -0.69 -34.63
C GLU A 201 6.57 0.17 -33.42
N ASN A 202 6.01 1.38 -33.30
CA ASN A 202 6.31 2.29 -32.19
C ASN A 202 5.46 2.02 -30.94
N SER A 203 4.49 1.10 -31.03
CA SER A 203 3.61 0.74 -29.92
C SER A 203 4.41 0.28 -28.69
N PRO A 204 4.06 0.75 -27.47
CA PRO A 204 4.61 0.19 -26.23
C PRO A 204 4.37 -1.32 -26.11
N ILE A 205 3.24 -1.81 -26.62
CA ILE A 205 2.90 -3.23 -26.62
C ILE A 205 3.80 -4.00 -27.59
N GLN A 206 4.13 -3.45 -28.76
CA GLN A 206 5.07 -4.08 -29.69
C GLN A 206 6.44 -4.24 -29.03
N LYS A 207 6.93 -3.19 -28.37
CA LYS A 207 8.21 -3.23 -27.64
C LYS A 207 8.21 -4.27 -26.52
N PHE A 208 7.09 -4.43 -25.83
CA PHE A 208 6.95 -5.49 -24.81
C PHE A 208 7.04 -6.87 -25.44
N ILE A 209 6.31 -7.12 -26.52
CA ILE A 209 6.30 -8.40 -27.25
C ILE A 209 7.70 -8.72 -27.78
N ASP A 210 8.41 -7.75 -28.35
CA ASP A 210 9.76 -7.96 -28.89
C ASP A 210 10.76 -8.36 -27.78
N GLN A 211 10.56 -7.86 -26.57
CA GLN A 211 11.46 -8.11 -25.43
C GLN A 211 11.11 -9.36 -24.64
N ARG A 212 9.82 -9.70 -24.53
CA ARG A 212 9.31 -10.71 -23.57
C ARG A 212 8.38 -11.75 -24.20
N GLY A 213 8.01 -11.59 -25.46
CA GLY A 213 6.90 -12.32 -26.09
C GLY A 213 5.53 -11.78 -25.67
N GLY A 214 4.47 -12.37 -26.23
CA GLY A 214 3.10 -12.13 -25.77
C GLY A 214 2.86 -12.70 -24.36
N GLY A 215 1.85 -12.19 -23.67
CA GLY A 215 1.50 -12.64 -22.31
C GLY A 215 0.99 -11.51 -21.42
N LEU A 216 0.94 -11.77 -20.10
CA LEU A 216 0.49 -10.80 -19.10
C LEU A 216 1.37 -9.55 -19.13
N HIS A 217 0.74 -8.41 -19.42
CA HIS A 217 1.40 -7.12 -19.55
C HIS A 217 1.27 -6.27 -18.29
N HIS A 218 0.05 -6.11 -17.75
CA HIS A 218 -0.19 -5.33 -16.54
C HIS A 218 -1.41 -5.87 -15.75
N ILE A 219 -1.53 -5.42 -14.50
CA ILE A 219 -2.72 -5.61 -13.67
C ILE A 219 -3.26 -4.24 -13.30
N ALA A 220 -4.54 -3.99 -13.58
CA ALA A 220 -5.20 -2.74 -13.23
C ALA A 220 -6.00 -2.89 -11.93
N VAL A 221 -5.78 -1.97 -10.99
CA VAL A 221 -6.48 -1.93 -9.71
C VAL A 221 -7.37 -0.69 -9.65
N ALA A 222 -8.65 -0.93 -9.31
CA ALA A 222 -9.64 0.13 -9.17
C ALA A 222 -9.44 0.89 -7.86
N VAL A 223 -9.40 2.22 -7.92
CA VAL A 223 -9.23 3.11 -6.78
C VAL A 223 -10.33 4.17 -6.76
N SER A 224 -10.69 4.64 -5.56
CA SER A 224 -11.74 5.66 -5.37
C SER A 224 -11.31 7.06 -5.82
N SER A 225 -10.03 7.39 -5.66
CA SER A 225 -9.41 8.61 -6.18
C SER A 225 -8.00 8.32 -6.68
N ILE A 226 -7.74 8.56 -7.96
CA ILE A 226 -6.43 8.36 -8.56
C ILE A 226 -5.46 9.49 -8.19
N ASP A 227 -5.95 10.73 -8.12
CA ASP A 227 -5.13 11.90 -7.75
C ASP A 227 -4.58 11.79 -6.33
N GLU A 228 -5.41 11.39 -5.38
CA GLU A 228 -4.96 11.14 -4.00
C GLU A 228 -3.91 10.04 -3.95
N ARG A 229 -4.14 8.94 -4.69
CA ARG A 229 -3.21 7.80 -4.74
C ARG A 229 -1.85 8.18 -5.32
N LEU A 230 -1.83 8.92 -6.44
CA LEU A 230 -0.59 9.36 -7.09
C LEU A 230 0.19 10.33 -6.20
N ASN A 231 -0.50 11.33 -5.61
CA ASN A 231 0.11 12.28 -4.69
C ASN A 231 0.76 11.57 -3.49
N GLN A 232 0.09 10.56 -2.95
CA GLN A 232 0.59 9.75 -1.84
C GLN A 232 1.80 8.90 -2.24
N MET A 233 1.73 8.20 -3.37
CA MET A 233 2.84 7.40 -3.89
C MET A 233 4.09 8.26 -4.14
N LYS A 234 3.89 9.47 -4.69
CA LYS A 234 4.95 10.46 -4.89
C LYS A 234 5.59 10.90 -3.56
N LYS A 235 4.79 11.22 -2.54
CA LYS A 235 5.30 11.54 -1.18
C LYS A 235 6.07 10.37 -0.54
N SER A 236 5.72 9.14 -0.91
CA SER A 236 6.36 7.92 -0.44
C SER A 236 7.60 7.53 -1.24
N GLY A 237 7.97 8.31 -2.27
CA GLY A 237 9.12 8.05 -3.13
C GLY A 237 8.94 6.85 -4.06
N ILE A 238 7.70 6.42 -4.30
CA ILE A 238 7.40 5.33 -5.24
C ILE A 238 7.60 5.86 -6.66
N PRO A 239 8.39 5.18 -7.51
CA PRO A 239 8.59 5.60 -8.89
C PRO A 239 7.31 5.40 -9.70
N LEU A 240 6.80 6.48 -10.29
CA LEU A 240 5.63 6.51 -11.15
C LEU A 240 6.06 6.58 -12.62
N ILE A 241 5.28 6.00 -13.52
CA ILE A 241 5.41 6.29 -14.96
C ILE A 241 4.60 7.53 -15.27
N ASP A 242 3.34 7.56 -14.83
CA ASP A 242 2.44 8.69 -15.01
C ASP A 242 2.32 9.45 -13.67
N GLU A 243 2.80 10.70 -13.63
CA GLU A 243 2.65 11.57 -12.44
C GLU A 243 1.28 12.23 -12.36
N VAL A 244 0.56 12.28 -13.47
CA VAL A 244 -0.81 12.81 -13.60
C VAL A 244 -1.68 11.78 -14.33
N PRO A 245 -2.97 11.67 -14.01
CA PRO A 245 -3.87 10.75 -14.70
C PRO A 245 -3.97 11.06 -16.20
N LYS A 246 -4.09 10.00 -17.00
CA LYS A 246 -4.40 10.06 -18.44
C LYS A 246 -5.68 9.30 -18.74
N LYS A 247 -6.20 9.42 -19.97
CA LYS A 247 -7.43 8.74 -20.38
C LYS A 247 -7.13 7.30 -20.81
N GLY A 248 -7.82 6.33 -20.22
CA GLY A 248 -7.76 4.90 -20.56
C GLY A 248 -8.65 4.52 -21.74
N ALA A 249 -8.61 3.24 -22.13
CA ALA A 249 -9.31 2.73 -23.31
C ALA A 249 -10.85 2.83 -23.21
N LYS A 250 -11.41 2.67 -22.01
CA LYS A 250 -12.84 2.91 -21.71
C LYS A 250 -13.18 4.36 -21.38
N GLY A 251 -12.18 5.25 -21.35
CA GLY A 251 -12.32 6.66 -21.06
C GLY A 251 -12.11 7.06 -19.60
N ASP A 252 -11.95 6.08 -18.70
CA ASP A 252 -11.66 6.31 -17.29
C ASP A 252 -10.26 6.91 -17.06
N PRO A 253 -10.05 7.68 -15.97
CA PRO A 253 -8.71 8.13 -15.58
C PRO A 253 -7.83 6.95 -15.16
N ILE A 254 -6.64 6.85 -15.75
CA ILE A 254 -5.66 5.81 -15.48
C ILE A 254 -4.26 6.38 -15.23
N ALA A 255 -3.40 5.62 -14.54
CA ALA A 255 -2.00 5.95 -14.35
C ALA A 255 -1.17 4.71 -14.06
N PHE A 256 0.02 4.60 -14.66
CA PHE A 256 0.91 3.47 -14.42
C PHE A 256 1.98 3.74 -13.35
N ILE A 257 2.21 2.73 -12.53
CA ILE A 257 3.32 2.68 -11.56
C ILE A 257 4.52 2.02 -12.25
N HIS A 258 5.72 2.56 -12.04
CA HIS A 258 6.92 2.00 -12.65
C HIS A 258 7.18 0.57 -12.09
N PRO A 259 7.42 -0.45 -12.94
CA PRO A 259 7.54 -1.85 -12.50
C PRO A 259 8.59 -2.11 -11.42
N LYS A 260 9.64 -1.27 -11.37
CA LYS A 260 10.66 -1.29 -10.30
C LYS A 260 10.08 -1.16 -8.88
N ALA A 261 8.90 -0.55 -8.72
CA ALA A 261 8.22 -0.44 -7.44
C ALA A 261 7.57 -1.76 -6.96
N ALA A 262 7.32 -2.69 -7.88
CA ALA A 262 6.52 -3.89 -7.62
C ALA A 262 7.17 -5.14 -8.25
N ASP A 263 8.48 -5.33 -8.01
CA ASP A 263 9.25 -6.51 -8.45
C ASP A 263 9.11 -6.87 -9.94
N GLY A 264 8.98 -5.85 -10.78
CA GLY A 264 8.85 -6.00 -12.23
C GLY A 264 7.41 -6.16 -12.73
N THR A 265 6.41 -6.18 -11.85
CA THR A 265 5.00 -6.11 -12.23
C THR A 265 4.59 -4.69 -12.58
N LEU A 266 4.00 -4.52 -13.76
CA LEU A 266 3.39 -3.26 -14.17
C LEU A 266 1.99 -3.16 -13.56
N ILE A 267 1.77 -2.14 -12.73
CA ILE A 267 0.48 -1.87 -12.08
C ILE A 267 -0.13 -0.62 -12.71
N GLU A 268 -1.38 -0.73 -13.13
CA GLU A 268 -2.22 0.39 -13.54
C GLU A 268 -3.18 0.75 -12.40
N LEU A 269 -3.31 2.03 -12.11
CA LEU A 269 -4.38 2.57 -11.28
C LEU A 269 -5.50 3.03 -12.21
N LEU A 270 -6.74 2.68 -11.90
CA LEU A 270 -7.92 3.15 -12.60
C LEU A 270 -8.90 3.75 -11.59
N GLU A 271 -9.36 4.99 -11.83
CA GLU A 271 -10.36 5.60 -10.97
C GLU A 271 -11.75 5.02 -11.28
N LYS A 272 -12.39 4.41 -10.27
CA LYS A 272 -13.82 4.11 -10.28
C LYS A 272 -14.47 4.85 -9.14
N LYS A 273 -15.51 5.63 -9.46
CA LYS A 273 -16.44 6.11 -8.45
C LYS A 273 -17.19 4.89 -7.92
N GLU A 274 -17.27 4.75 -6.60
CA GLU A 274 -18.11 3.73 -5.99
C GLU A 274 -19.53 3.92 -6.53
N GLU A 275 -20.00 3.01 -7.37
CA GLU A 275 -21.43 2.79 -7.50
C GLU A 275 -21.88 2.20 -6.17
N ALA A 276 -22.90 2.80 -5.55
CA ALA A 276 -23.47 2.31 -4.30
C ALA A 276 -23.68 0.81 -4.45
N ALA A 277 -22.90 0.03 -3.71
CA ALA A 277 -22.95 -1.42 -3.77
C ALA A 277 -24.33 -1.84 -3.25
N ASP A 278 -25.27 -2.08 -4.17
CA ASP A 278 -26.43 -2.90 -3.86
C ASP A 278 -25.88 -4.25 -3.40
N GLY A 279 -26.13 -4.54 -2.12
CA GLY A 279 -25.48 -5.61 -1.38
C GLY A 279 -25.56 -6.95 -2.08
N TYR A 280 -24.39 -7.53 -2.34
CA TYR A 280 -24.29 -8.98 -2.51
C TYR A 280 -24.21 -9.60 -1.11
N VAL A 281 -25.34 -10.17 -0.69
CA VAL A 281 -25.50 -11.07 0.47
C VAL A 281 -24.95 -12.45 0.12
#